data_AF-A0A2M7K2M0-F1
#
_entry.id   AF-A0A2M7K2M0-F1
#
_cell.length_a   1.000
_cell.length_b   1.000
_cell.length_c   1.000
_cell.angle_alpha   90.00
_cell.angle_beta   90.00
_cell.angle_gamma   90.00
#
_symmetry.space_group_name_H-M   'P 1'
#
loop_
_entity.id
_entity.type
_entity.pdbx_description
1 polymer ?
#
loop_
_entity_poly.entity_id
_entity_poly.type
_entity_poly.pdbx_seq_one_letter_code
_entity_poly.pdbx_strand_id
1 'polypeptide(L)'
;MVDGYILGSSIECLSAHIISRKFDIKGLLKLPTGKVVISYNCTRDSYAEIVKALPKGFDEKDRFDKTAKTALGDSINGKSINFYFLGFKPITPKKAPKVSHTHNSQELTTNSQTCADISLPFQHIANAMTKKDNSKKITEGKKQ
;
A
#
# COMPACT_ATOMS: atom_id res chain seq x y z
N MET A 1 -7.20 -13.93 6.36
CA MET A 1 -6.86 -13.42 5.03
C MET A 1 -5.57 -12.63 5.15
N VAL A 2 -4.57 -12.94 4.33
CA VAL A 2 -3.19 -12.40 4.42
C VAL A 2 -2.94 -11.43 3.26
N ASP A 3 -4.01 -10.89 2.68
CA ASP A 3 -3.98 -10.23 1.37
C ASP A 3 -3.23 -8.90 1.41
N GLY A 4 -2.89 -8.38 2.58
CA GLY A 4 -2.08 -7.16 2.73
C GLY A 4 -0.58 -7.34 2.55
N TYR A 5 -0.09 -8.48 2.05
CA TYR A 5 1.35 -8.79 1.96
C TYR A 5 1.79 -9.32 0.59
N ILE A 6 0.87 -9.38 -0.38
CA ILE A 6 1.09 -9.99 -1.71
C ILE A 6 1.38 -8.87 -2.72
N LEU A 7 2.18 -9.19 -3.75
CA LEU A 7 2.43 -8.27 -4.86
C LEU A 7 1.10 -7.90 -5.54
N GLY A 8 0.91 -6.61 -5.82
CA GLY A 8 -0.30 -6.11 -6.47
C GLY A 8 -1.48 -5.84 -5.52
N SER A 9 -1.36 -6.17 -4.24
CA SER A 9 -2.34 -5.73 -3.25
C SER A 9 -2.28 -4.21 -3.09
N SER A 10 -3.45 -3.57 -3.14
CA SER A 10 -3.58 -2.12 -3.13
C SER A 10 -4.69 -1.64 -2.18
N ILE A 11 -4.56 -0.40 -1.73
CA ILE A 11 -5.58 0.37 -1.01
C ILE A 11 -5.90 1.66 -1.78
N GLU A 12 -7.15 2.11 -1.73
CA GLU A 12 -7.58 3.40 -2.28
C GLU A 12 -8.50 4.13 -1.29
N CYS A 13 -8.23 5.41 -1.03
CA CYS A 13 -8.86 6.16 0.04
C CYS A 13 -8.79 7.67 -0.17
N LEU A 14 -9.51 8.45 0.64
CA LEU A 14 -9.35 9.92 0.71
C LEU A 14 -8.18 10.36 1.59
N SER A 15 -7.69 9.48 2.47
CA SER A 15 -6.54 9.71 3.31
C SER A 15 -5.94 8.37 3.73
N ALA A 16 -4.63 8.24 3.51
CA ALA A 16 -3.82 7.12 3.99
C ALA A 16 -2.79 7.63 4.99
N HIS A 17 -2.52 6.83 6.02
CA HIS A 17 -1.33 6.95 6.86
C HIS A 17 -0.29 6.00 6.31
N ILE A 18 0.90 6.53 6.02
CA ILE A 18 1.97 5.79 5.36
C ILE A 18 3.20 5.91 6.23
N ILE A 19 3.80 4.76 6.56
CA ILE A 19 5.05 4.68 7.32
C ILE A 19 6.08 3.99 6.43
N SER A 20 7.25 4.58 6.32
CA SER A 20 8.38 3.96 5.61
C SER A 20 9.69 4.54 6.12
N ARG A 21 10.79 3.81 6.00
CA ARG A 21 12.11 4.37 6.36
C ARG A 21 12.64 5.33 5.31
N LYS A 22 12.17 5.22 4.07
CA LYS A 22 12.62 6.07 2.96
C LYS A 22 11.45 6.40 2.03
N PHE A 23 11.23 7.70 1.84
CA PHE A 23 10.28 8.25 0.87
C PHE A 23 11.05 8.89 -0.29
N ASP A 24 10.95 8.31 -1.48
CA ASP A 24 11.55 8.86 -2.70
C ASP A 24 10.45 9.44 -3.59
N ILE A 25 10.43 10.76 -3.77
CA ILE A 25 9.50 11.43 -4.69
C ILE A 25 9.93 11.11 -6.13
N LYS A 26 9.04 10.53 -6.91
CA LYS A 26 9.29 10.23 -8.34
C LYS A 26 8.90 11.40 -9.25
N GLY A 27 7.93 12.21 -8.83
CA GLY A 27 7.48 13.40 -9.55
C GLY A 27 5.99 13.38 -9.82
N LEU A 28 5.55 14.24 -10.74
CA LEU A 28 4.17 14.33 -11.19
C LEU A 28 3.88 13.27 -12.26
N LEU A 29 2.74 12.60 -12.13
CA LEU A 29 2.23 11.60 -13.07
C LEU A 29 0.82 11.99 -13.48
N LYS A 30 0.50 11.87 -14.78
CA LYS A 30 -0.87 11.99 -15.26
C LYS A 30 -1.47 10.60 -15.40
N LEU A 31 -2.54 10.32 -14.65
CA LEU A 31 -3.25 9.05 -14.70
C LEU A 31 -4.16 8.96 -15.94
N PRO A 32 -4.57 7.76 -16.38
CA PRO A 32 -5.53 7.57 -17.48
C PRO A 32 -6.88 8.28 -17.25
N THR A 33 -7.25 8.49 -15.98
CA THR A 33 -8.42 9.29 -15.57
C THR A 33 -8.28 10.79 -15.87
N GLY A 34 -7.12 11.23 -16.36
CA GLY A 34 -6.79 12.64 -16.62
C GLY A 34 -6.28 13.40 -15.40
N LYS A 35 -6.38 12.82 -14.20
CA LYS A 35 -5.93 13.42 -12.94
C LYS A 35 -4.40 13.47 -12.86
N VAL A 36 -3.88 14.56 -12.31
CA VAL A 36 -2.44 14.71 -12.02
C VAL A 36 -2.20 14.35 -10.56
N VAL A 37 -1.26 13.44 -10.33
CA VAL A 37 -0.90 12.92 -9.02
C VAL A 37 0.60 13.07 -8.79
N ILE A 38 1.04 13.06 -7.53
CA ILE A 38 2.45 12.93 -7.19
C ILE A 38 2.71 11.47 -6.84
N SER A 39 3.71 10.87 -7.49
CA SER A 39 4.13 9.50 -7.22
C SER A 39 5.31 9.46 -6.24
N TYR A 40 5.24 8.50 -5.33
CA TYR A 40 6.25 8.21 -4.33
C TYR A 40 6.60 6.74 -4.37
N ASN A 41 7.87 6.46 -4.10
CA ASN A 41 8.36 5.11 -3.83
C ASN A 41 8.81 5.05 -2.36
N CYS A 42 8.13 4.22 -1.58
CA CYS A 42 8.41 3.98 -0.17
C CYS A 42 9.17 2.67 -0.02
N THR A 43 10.40 2.71 0.48
CA THR A 43 11.25 1.51 0.59
C THR A 43 11.73 1.23 2.01
N ARG A 44 12.16 -0.01 2.23
CA ARG A 44 12.72 -0.53 3.50
C ARG A 44 11.66 -0.68 4.59
N ASP A 45 10.71 -1.57 4.33
CA ASP A 45 9.64 -1.97 5.24
C ASP A 45 8.61 -0.85 5.35
N SER A 46 7.66 -0.89 4.43
CA SER A 46 6.65 0.14 4.23
C SER A 46 5.27 -0.40 4.63
N TYR A 47 4.50 0.47 5.26
CA TYR A 47 3.13 0.26 5.70
C TYR A 47 2.25 1.37 5.14
N ALA A 48 1.03 1.02 4.74
CA ALA A 48 0.00 2.00 4.44
C ALA A 48 -1.37 1.52 4.97
N GLU A 49 -2.14 2.44 5.54
CA GLU A 49 -3.45 2.18 6.12
C GLU A 49 -4.46 3.27 5.75
N ILE A 50 -5.71 2.85 5.52
CA ILE A 50 -6.82 3.76 5.27
C ILE A 50 -7.26 4.44 6.57
N VAL A 51 -7.05 5.75 6.66
CA VAL A 51 -7.54 6.61 7.76
C VAL A 51 -8.83 7.33 7.40
N LYS A 52 -9.08 7.56 6.11
CA LYS A 52 -10.35 8.09 5.60
C LYS A 52 -10.75 7.35 4.33
N ALA A 53 -11.75 6.48 4.45
CA ALA A 53 -12.28 5.71 3.33
C ALA A 53 -12.90 6.61 2.23
N LEU A 54 -13.04 6.05 1.02
CA LEU A 54 -13.88 6.65 -0.01
C LEU A 54 -15.36 6.64 0.44
N PRO A 55 -16.15 7.69 0.13
CA PRO A 55 -17.56 7.71 0.47
C PRO A 55 -18.32 6.62 -0.30
N LYS A 56 -19.44 6.15 0.28
CA LYS A 56 -20.34 5.23 -0.43
C LYS A 56 -20.86 5.91 -1.69
N GLY A 57 -20.78 5.23 -2.83
CA GLY A 57 -21.20 5.76 -4.14
C GLY A 57 -20.18 6.70 -4.80
N PHE A 58 -18.91 6.63 -4.41
CA PHE A 58 -17.83 7.30 -5.15
C PHE A 58 -17.85 6.89 -6.63
N ASP A 59 -17.63 7.84 -7.54
CA ASP A 59 -17.70 7.57 -8.98
C ASP A 59 -16.59 6.59 -9.40
N GLU A 60 -16.99 5.45 -9.98
CA GLU A 60 -16.08 4.41 -10.47
C GLU A 60 -15.17 4.89 -11.61
N LYS A 61 -15.52 5.98 -12.30
CA LYS A 61 -14.65 6.63 -13.30
C LYS A 61 -13.51 7.41 -12.65
N ASP A 62 -13.71 7.84 -11.41
CA ASP A 62 -12.77 8.64 -10.65
C ASP A 62 -11.79 7.80 -9.82
N ARG A 63 -12.02 6.49 -9.72
CA ARG A 63 -11.14 5.54 -9.06
C ARG A 63 -9.81 5.40 -9.78
N PHE A 64 -8.74 5.28 -9.01
CA PHE A 64 -7.42 5.00 -9.56
C PHE A 64 -7.23 3.52 -9.87
N ASP A 65 -7.69 2.65 -8.98
CA ASP A 65 -7.61 1.19 -9.13
C ASP A 65 -8.89 0.58 -8.60
N LYS A 66 -9.69 -0.04 -9.47
CA LYS A 66 -10.98 -0.65 -9.12
C LYS A 66 -10.86 -1.88 -8.21
N THR A 67 -9.70 -2.51 -8.18
CA THR A 67 -9.44 -3.73 -7.40
C THR A 67 -8.92 -3.42 -6.00
N ALA A 68 -8.55 -2.17 -5.74
CA ALA A 68 -8.03 -1.75 -4.45
C ALA A 68 -9.07 -1.88 -3.33
N LYS A 69 -8.57 -2.24 -2.15
CA LYS A 69 -9.34 -2.22 -0.90
C LYS A 69 -9.66 -0.79 -0.50
N THR A 70 -10.85 -0.55 0.06
CA THR A 70 -11.33 0.80 0.36
C THR A 70 -11.93 0.95 1.76
N ALA A 71 -11.97 -0.11 2.57
CA ALA A 71 -12.61 -0.04 3.88
C ALA A 71 -11.69 0.63 4.92
N LEU A 72 -12.31 1.30 5.90
CA LEU A 72 -11.55 1.93 6.98
C LEU A 72 -10.76 0.87 7.76
N GLY A 73 -9.48 1.15 8.04
CA GLY A 73 -8.57 0.21 8.71
C GLY A 73 -7.98 -0.87 7.80
N ASP A 74 -8.35 -0.94 6.52
CA ASP A 74 -7.63 -1.78 5.57
C ASP A 74 -6.19 -1.29 5.43
N SER A 75 -5.25 -2.23 5.42
CA SER A 75 -3.82 -1.94 5.33
C SER A 75 -3.08 -2.88 4.39
N ILE A 76 -1.94 -2.39 3.90
CA ILE A 76 -0.96 -3.12 3.12
C ILE A 76 0.45 -2.95 3.71
N ASN A 77 1.25 -3.98 3.56
CA ASN A 77 2.56 -4.16 4.17
C ASN A 77 3.51 -4.81 3.17
N GLY A 78 4.58 -4.11 2.83
CA GLY A 78 5.54 -4.58 1.84
C GLY A 78 6.97 -4.19 2.19
N LYS A 79 7.93 -4.84 1.53
CA LYS A 79 9.31 -4.36 1.55
C LYS A 79 9.40 -2.97 0.91
N SER A 80 8.61 -2.78 -0.14
CA SER A 80 8.38 -1.50 -0.80
C SER A 80 6.91 -1.35 -1.18
N ILE A 81 6.41 -0.12 -1.09
CA ILE A 81 5.07 0.29 -1.49
C ILE A 81 5.24 1.51 -2.40
N ASN A 82 4.54 1.53 -3.52
CA ASN A 82 4.35 2.78 -4.26
C ASN A 82 3.06 3.42 -3.78
N PHE A 83 3.03 4.74 -3.72
CA PHE A 83 1.76 5.44 -3.57
C PHE A 83 1.71 6.66 -4.46
N TYR A 84 0.51 7.01 -4.85
CA TYR A 84 0.22 8.22 -5.59
C TYR A 84 -0.98 8.90 -4.95
N PHE A 85 -0.86 10.21 -4.79
CA PHE A 85 -1.93 11.01 -4.22
C PHE A 85 -2.24 12.21 -5.10
N LEU A 86 -3.50 12.61 -5.10
CA LEU A 86 -4.01 13.73 -5.87
C LEU A 86 -3.50 15.05 -5.28
N GLY A 87 -2.57 15.70 -5.98
CA GLY A 87 -1.97 16.96 -5.56
C GLY A 87 -0.85 17.43 -6.49
N PHE A 88 -0.36 18.64 -6.23
CA PHE A 88 0.72 19.28 -7.00
C PHE A 88 1.96 19.60 -6.15
N LYS A 89 1.80 19.64 -4.83
CA LYS A 89 2.89 19.91 -3.88
C LYS A 89 3.27 18.63 -3.13
N PRO A 90 4.56 18.25 -3.10
CA PRO A 90 4.98 17.11 -2.31
C PRO A 90 4.62 17.26 -0.83
N ILE A 91 4.16 16.18 -0.22
CA ILE A 91 4.03 16.07 1.24
C ILE A 91 5.42 15.81 1.83
N THR A 92 5.80 16.61 2.83
CA THR A 92 7.03 16.41 3.60
C THR A 92 6.79 15.33 4.67
N PRO A 93 7.49 14.20 4.64
CA PRO A 93 7.39 13.20 5.70
C PRO A 93 7.90 13.75 7.03
N LYS A 94 7.27 13.33 8.13
CA LYS A 94 7.70 13.62 9.49
C LYS A 94 8.47 12.41 10.03
N LYS A 95 9.32 12.61 11.04
CA LYS A 95 9.91 11.47 11.75
C LYS A 95 8.79 10.77 12.52
N ALA A 96 8.68 9.45 12.34
CA ALA A 96 7.78 8.66 13.18
C ALA A 96 8.24 8.71 14.64
N PRO A 97 7.32 8.63 15.61
CA PRO A 97 7.69 8.61 17.04
C PRO A 97 8.72 7.50 17.31
N LYS A 98 9.79 7.84 18.03
CA LYS A 98 10.93 6.93 18.28
C LYS A 98 10.46 5.72 19.10
N VAL A 99 10.37 4.56 18.46
CA VAL A 99 10.14 3.27 19.15
C VAL A 99 11.45 2.48 19.32
N SER A 100 12.51 2.79 18.57
CA SER A 100 13.84 2.18 18.77
C SER A 100 14.99 3.10 18.34
N HIS A 101 16.17 2.88 18.93
CA HIS A 101 17.35 3.73 18.76
C HIS A 101 18.06 3.62 17.40
N THR A 102 17.70 2.64 16.56
CA THR A 102 18.58 2.21 15.45
C THR A 102 18.00 2.42 14.05
N HIS A 103 16.71 2.75 13.91
CA HIS A 103 16.11 2.97 12.60
C HIS A 103 15.09 4.12 12.63
N ASN A 104 15.43 5.23 11.96
CA ASN A 104 14.54 6.38 11.82
C ASN A 104 13.48 6.10 10.75
N SER A 105 12.32 5.59 11.15
CA SER A 105 11.14 5.57 10.30
C SER A 105 10.61 6.99 10.10
N GLN A 106 10.03 7.22 8.94
CA GLN A 106 9.30 8.42 8.60
C GLN A 106 7.83 8.06 8.43
N GLU A 107 6.95 9.01 8.65
CA GLU A 107 5.52 8.87 8.45
C GLU A 107 4.93 10.08 7.75
N LEU A 108 3.84 9.86 7.03
CA LEU A 108 3.02 10.92 6.48
C LEU A 108 1.55 10.49 6.46
N THR A 109 0.67 11.48 6.52
CA THR A 109 -0.76 11.29 6.28
C THR A 109 -1.15 12.09 5.06
N THR A 110 -1.74 11.45 4.07
CA THR A 110 -2.25 12.14 2.89
C THR A 110 -3.57 12.83 3.22
N ASN A 111 -3.86 13.95 2.57
CA ASN A 111 -5.04 14.78 2.80
C ASN A 111 -6.02 14.79 1.61
N SER A 112 -5.79 13.91 0.63
CA SER A 112 -6.51 13.86 -0.64
C SER A 112 -6.54 12.42 -1.17
N GLN A 113 -7.32 12.18 -2.24
CA GLN A 113 -7.46 10.87 -2.86
C GLN A 113 -6.08 10.23 -3.09
N THR A 114 -5.87 9.05 -2.53
CA THR A 114 -4.60 8.35 -2.49
C THR A 114 -4.84 6.90 -2.83
N CYS A 115 -3.96 6.31 -3.63
CA CYS A 115 -3.85 4.88 -3.76
C CYS A 115 -2.41 4.45 -3.50
N ALA A 116 -2.27 3.30 -2.85
CA ALA A 116 -0.99 2.70 -2.54
C ALA A 116 -1.01 1.22 -2.93
N ASP A 117 0.08 0.72 -3.50
CA ASP A 117 0.24 -0.65 -3.98
C ASP A 117 1.56 -1.26 -3.49
N ILE A 118 1.54 -2.56 -3.20
CA ILE A 118 2.77 -3.30 -2.88
C ILE A 118 3.57 -3.50 -4.16
N SER A 119 4.72 -2.83 -4.25
CA SER A 119 5.66 -2.95 -5.35
C SER A 119 6.72 -4.02 -5.13
N LEU A 120 7.02 -4.33 -3.85
CA LEU A 120 7.87 -5.46 -3.48
C LEU A 120 7.36 -6.08 -2.17
N PRO A 121 6.87 -7.34 -2.18
CA PRO A 121 6.42 -8.00 -0.95
C PRO A 121 7.60 -8.40 -0.07
N PHE A 122 7.33 -8.73 1.19
CA PHE A 122 8.32 -9.35 2.06
C PHE A 122 8.60 -10.78 1.60
N GLN A 123 9.84 -11.05 1.17
CA GLN A 123 10.22 -12.36 0.61
C GLN A 123 9.91 -13.54 1.54
N HIS A 124 10.17 -13.40 2.85
CA HIS A 124 9.90 -14.46 3.82
C HIS A 124 8.39 -14.74 3.98
N ILE A 125 7.54 -13.72 3.88
CA ILE A 125 6.08 -13.88 3.92
C ILE A 125 5.58 -14.49 2.60
N ALA A 126 6.06 -14.00 1.45
CA ALA A 126 5.71 -14.54 0.14
C ALA A 126 6.07 -16.04 0.03
N ASN A 127 7.24 -16.43 0.54
CA ASN A 127 7.69 -17.82 0.57
C ASN A 127 6.86 -18.69 1.54
N ALA A 128 6.40 -18.13 2.67
CA ALA A 128 5.53 -18.84 3.60
C ALA A 128 4.13 -19.09 3.01
N MET A 129 3.60 -18.15 2.22
CA MET A 129 2.31 -18.31 1.54
C MET A 129 2.35 -19.42 0.49
N THR A 130 3.35 -19.40 -0.40
CA THR A 130 3.52 -20.41 -1.46
C THR A 130 3.71 -21.83 -0.89
N LYS A 131 4.44 -21.97 0.22
CA LYS A 131 4.59 -23.28 0.91
C LYS A 131 3.29 -23.81 1.50
N LYS A 132 2.40 -22.91 1.96
CA LYS A 132 1.12 -23.28 2.59
C LYS A 132 0.09 -23.80 1.57
N ASP A 133 0.18 -23.36 0.31
CA ASP A 133 -0.66 -23.88 -0.77
C ASP A 133 -0.19 -25.26 -1.25
N ASN A 134 1.12 -25.51 -1.23
CA ASN A 134 1.67 -26.82 -1.59
C ASN A 134 1.38 -27.90 -0.52
N SER A 135 1.32 -27.56 0.76
CA SER A 135 0.98 -28.53 1.81
C SER A 135 -0.50 -28.95 1.82
N LYS A 136 -1.41 -28.11 1.30
CA LYS A 136 -2.82 -28.47 1.13
C LYS A 136 -3.04 -29.49 0.01
N LYS A 137 -2.36 -29.33 -1.13
CA LYS A 137 -2.50 -30.25 -2.29
C LYS A 137 -2.05 -31.68 -2.00
N ILE A 138 -1.08 -31.88 -1.11
CA ILE A 138 -0.55 -33.22 -0.81
C ILE A 138 -1.54 -34.05 0.03
N THR A 139 -2.43 -33.39 0.79
CA THR A 139 -3.37 -34.09 1.68
C THR A 139 -4.60 -34.61 0.94
N GLU A 140 -4.96 -34.03 -0.21
CA GLU A 140 -6.10 -34.48 -1.03
C GLU A 140 -5.76 -35.63 -1.97
N GLY A 141 -4.46 -35.93 -2.19
CA GLY A 141 -4.00 -37.02 -3.05
C GLY A 141 -3.84 -38.39 -2.38
N LYS A 142 -4.19 -38.54 -1.10
CA LYS A 142 -4.12 -39.81 -0.34
C LYS A 142 -5.51 -40.27 0.13
N LYS A 143 -6.41 -40.49 -0.82
CA LYS A 143 -7.57 -41.39 -0.66
C LYS A 143 -7.75 -42.17 -1.96
N GLN A 144 -6.97 -43.24 -2.11
CA GLN A 144 -7.32 -44.42 -2.91
C GLN A 144 -6.95 -45.64 -2.09
#